data_AF-A0A150KGF1-F1
#
_entry.id   AF-A0A150KGF1-F1
#
_cell.length_a   1.000
_cell.length_b   1.000
_cell.length_c   1.000
_cell.angle_alpha   90.00
_cell.angle_beta   90.00
_cell.angle_gamma   90.00
#
_symmetry.space_group_name_H-M   'P 1'
#
loop_
_entity.id
_entity.type
_entity.pdbx_description
1 polymer ?
#
loop_
_entity_poly.entity_id
_entity_poly.type
_entity_poly.pdbx_seq_one_letter_code
_entity_poly.pdbx_strand_id
1 'polypeptide(L)'
;MKITDGVFKVSWTEPTGTDVSLNFMPDDKRMHGVIFFPKWVHEHPEITVCYQNDHIDLMEESREKYETYPKYVVPEFADITYIKNEGINNEKVISEAPYATMADDIRSGKLKFS
;
A
#
# COMPACT_ATOMS: atom_id res chain seq x y z
N MET A 1 7.15 7.47 11.41
CA MET A 1 7.92 7.73 12.64
C MET A 1 8.80 6.53 12.99
N LYS A 2 9.92 6.72 13.68
CA LYS A 2 10.67 5.63 14.32
C LYS A 2 10.05 5.34 15.69
N ILE A 3 9.67 4.10 15.98
CA ILE A 3 9.12 3.70 17.29
C ILE A 3 10.26 3.44 18.27
N THR A 4 11.22 2.61 17.84
CA THR A 4 12.45 2.26 18.54
C THR A 4 13.51 1.90 17.49
N ASP A 5 14.72 1.56 17.91
CA ASP A 5 15.77 1.08 17.00
C ASP A 5 15.27 -0.13 16.19
N GLY A 6 15.48 -0.09 14.87
CA GLY A 6 15.03 -1.14 13.94
C GLY A 6 13.52 -1.18 13.64
N VAL A 7 12.68 -0.37 14.30
CA VAL A 7 11.21 -0.44 14.14
C VAL A 7 10.62 0.90 13.71
N PHE A 8 9.92 0.89 12.58
CA PHE A 8 9.35 2.07 11.95
C PHE A 8 7.85 1.93 11.75
N LYS A 9 7.11 3.03 11.91
CA LYS A 9 5.67 3.09 11.68
C LYS A 9 5.32 4.10 10.60
N VAL A 10 4.46 3.71 9.68
CA VAL A 10 3.88 4.55 8.63
C VAL A 10 2.36 4.46 8.74
N SER A 11 1.67 5.59 8.74
CA SER A 11 0.20 5.63 8.86
C SER A 11 -0.36 6.70 7.93
N TRP A 12 -1.46 6.36 7.26
CA TRP A 12 -2.17 7.25 6.35
C TRP A 12 -3.66 6.89 6.30
N THR A 13 -4.45 7.78 5.71
CA THR A 13 -5.82 7.54 5.30
C THR A 13 -5.93 7.85 3.81
N GLU A 14 -6.80 7.15 3.10
CA GLU A 14 -6.88 7.15 1.64
C GLU A 14 -8.10 7.94 1.12
N PRO A 15 -8.10 8.37 -0.15
CA PRO A 15 -9.29 8.93 -0.79
C PRO A 15 -10.52 8.02 -0.69
N THR A 16 -10.31 6.71 -0.66
CA THR A 16 -11.36 5.68 -0.49
C THR A 16 -12.01 5.68 0.90
N GLY A 17 -11.38 6.33 1.90
CA GLY A 17 -11.73 6.21 3.32
C GLY A 17 -11.09 5.01 4.04
N THR A 18 -10.20 4.28 3.35
CA THR A 18 -9.37 3.23 3.97
C THR A 18 -8.32 3.85 4.88
N ASP A 19 -8.21 3.33 6.10
CA ASP A 19 -7.13 3.71 7.02
C ASP A 19 -6.07 2.61 7.04
N VAL A 20 -4.80 3.00 7.09
CA VAL A 20 -3.68 2.06 7.11
C VAL A 20 -2.67 2.42 8.19
N SER A 21 -2.20 1.41 8.91
CA SER A 21 -1.08 1.52 9.84
C SER A 21 -0.12 0.36 9.66
N LEU A 22 1.04 0.64 9.07
CA LEU A 22 2.11 -0.35 8.85
C LEU A 22 3.24 -0.15 9.85
N ASN A 23 3.78 -1.27 10.34
CA ASN A 23 5.03 -1.32 11.09
C ASN A 23 6.04 -2.15 10.31
N PHE A 24 7.24 -1.63 10.15
CA PHE A 24 8.34 -2.30 9.45
C PHE A 24 9.46 -2.60 10.44
N MET A 25 9.95 -3.84 10.40
CA MET A 25 11.11 -4.35 11.13
C MET A 25 12.13 -4.88 10.11
N PRO A 26 12.89 -3.98 9.44
CA PRO A 26 13.75 -4.36 8.32
C PRO A 26 14.85 -5.36 8.69
N ASP A 27 15.40 -5.23 9.91
CA ASP A 27 16.46 -6.12 10.43
C ASP A 27 15.97 -7.56 10.55
N ASP A 28 14.69 -7.73 10.92
CA ASP A 28 14.02 -9.04 11.01
C ASP A 28 13.40 -9.48 9.68
N LYS A 29 13.48 -8.67 8.63
CA LYS A 29 12.78 -8.84 7.34
C LYS A 29 11.29 -9.11 7.53
N ARG A 30 10.65 -8.40 8.46
CA ARG A 30 9.24 -8.56 8.80
C ARG A 30 8.51 -7.24 8.76
N MET A 31 7.22 -7.30 8.45
CA MET A 31 6.32 -6.17 8.60
C MET A 31 4.98 -6.65 9.17
N HIS A 32 4.27 -5.73 9.82
CA HIS A 32 2.90 -5.94 10.28
C HIS A 32 2.05 -4.78 9.79
N GLY A 33 1.00 -5.09 9.03
CA GLY A 33 0.01 -4.14 8.59
C GLY A 33 -1.33 -4.35 9.28
N VAL A 34 -2.03 -3.26 9.56
CA VAL A 34 -3.47 -3.30 9.74
C VAL A 34 -4.10 -2.33 8.77
N ILE A 35 -5.08 -2.83 8.02
CA ILE A 35 -5.88 -2.05 7.07
C ILE A 35 -7.33 -2.07 7.52
N PHE A 36 -7.97 -0.91 7.56
CA PHE A 36 -9.36 -0.71 7.96
C PHE A 36 -10.17 -0.30 6.74
N PHE A 37 -10.64 -1.28 5.97
CA PHE A 37 -11.44 -1.03 4.78
C PHE A 37 -12.86 -0.58 5.16
N PRO A 38 -13.37 0.51 4.56
CA PRO A 38 -14.81 0.75 4.49
C PRO A 38 -15.50 -0.47 3.88
N LYS A 39 -16.73 -0.76 4.33
CA LYS A 39 -17.52 -1.89 3.82
C LYS A 39 -17.55 -1.94 2.29
N TRP A 40 -17.74 -0.80 1.64
CA TRP A 40 -17.82 -0.73 0.18
C TRP A 40 -16.55 -1.18 -0.54
N VAL A 41 -15.36 -0.97 0.02
CA VAL A 41 -14.11 -1.42 -0.62
C VAL A 41 -14.01 -2.95 -0.59
N HIS A 42 -14.54 -3.57 0.47
CA HIS A 42 -14.62 -5.03 0.58
C HIS A 42 -15.68 -5.63 -0.37
N GLU A 43 -16.79 -4.93 -0.60
CA GLU A 43 -17.88 -5.37 -1.48
C GLU A 43 -17.62 -5.06 -2.97
N HIS A 44 -16.91 -3.97 -3.26
CA HIS A 44 -16.63 -3.45 -4.60
C HIS A 44 -15.14 -3.15 -4.80
N PRO A 45 -14.23 -4.12 -4.59
CA PRO A 45 -12.80 -3.88 -4.68
C PRO A 45 -12.37 -3.42 -6.07
N GLU A 46 -13.07 -3.82 -7.12
CA GLU A 46 -12.79 -3.48 -8.52
C GLU A 46 -12.77 -1.97 -8.81
N ILE A 47 -13.50 -1.17 -8.03
CA ILE A 47 -13.51 0.29 -8.17
C ILE A 47 -12.13 0.87 -7.85
N THR A 48 -11.43 0.26 -6.88
CA THR A 48 -10.13 0.75 -6.38
C THR A 48 -8.93 0.21 -7.16
N VAL A 49 -9.14 -0.75 -8.07
CA VAL A 49 -8.06 -1.33 -8.89
C VAL A 49 -7.81 -0.47 -10.13
N CYS A 50 -7.12 0.65 -9.91
CA CYS A 50 -6.73 1.59 -10.95
C CYS A 50 -5.47 2.37 -10.55
N TYR A 51 -4.97 3.24 -11.43
CA TYR A 51 -4.04 4.29 -11.02
C TYR A 51 -4.83 5.38 -10.27
N GLN A 52 -4.89 5.26 -8.94
CA GLN A 52 -5.80 6.05 -8.09
C GLN A 52 -5.67 7.57 -8.29
N ASN A 53 -4.47 8.08 -8.62
CA ASN A 53 -4.23 9.50 -8.83
C ASN A 53 -5.10 10.09 -9.96
N ASP A 54 -5.42 9.33 -11.00
CA ASP A 54 -6.25 9.77 -12.12
C ASP A 54 -7.77 9.67 -11.81
N HIS A 55 -8.13 9.09 -10.66
CA HIS A 55 -9.50 8.71 -10.32
C HIS A 55 -9.91 9.12 -8.89
N ILE A 56 -9.31 10.18 -8.35
CA ILE A 56 -9.60 10.66 -6.99
C ILE A 56 -11.09 10.97 -6.79
N ASP A 57 -11.70 11.71 -7.73
CA ASP A 57 -13.13 12.08 -7.66
C ASP A 57 -14.03 10.83 -7.57
N LEU A 58 -13.70 9.76 -8.31
CA LEU A 58 -14.42 8.49 -8.27
C LEU A 58 -14.30 7.82 -6.89
N MET A 59 -13.14 7.88 -6.24
CA MET A 59 -12.94 7.33 -4.91
C MET A 59 -13.77 8.08 -3.87
N GLU A 60 -13.82 9.41 -3.98
CA GLU A 60 -14.58 10.27 -3.08
C GLU A 60 -16.09 10.11 -3.27
N GLU A 61 -16.57 10.06 -4.51
CA GLU A 61 -17.98 9.77 -4.82
C GLU A 61 -18.38 8.38 -4.28
N SER A 62 -17.53 7.38 -4.48
CA SER A 62 -17.81 6.01 -4.06
C SER A 62 -17.92 5.88 -2.54
N ARG A 63 -17.04 6.53 -1.76
CA ARG A 63 -17.12 6.47 -0.29
C ARG A 63 -18.34 7.18 0.29
N GLU A 64 -18.91 8.16 -0.42
CA GLU A 64 -20.15 8.85 -0.02
C GLU A 64 -21.40 8.05 -0.44
N LYS A 65 -21.33 7.40 -1.60
CA LYS A 65 -22.45 6.64 -2.18
C LYS A 65 -22.70 5.31 -1.47
N TYR A 66 -21.65 4.59 -1.12
CA TYR A 66 -21.75 3.22 -0.58
C TYR A 66 -21.54 3.18 0.93
N GLU A 67 -21.89 2.05 1.56
CA GLU A 67 -21.80 1.92 3.00
C GLU A 67 -20.35 1.91 3.51
N THR A 68 -20.10 2.62 4.61
CA THR A 68 -18.80 2.59 5.28
C THR A 68 -18.69 1.47 6.31
N TYR A 69 -19.80 1.06 6.94
CA TYR A 69 -19.81 0.15 8.09
C TYR A 69 -20.64 -1.12 7.84
N PRO A 70 -20.32 -2.23 8.54
CA PRO A 70 -19.14 -2.44 9.37
C PRO A 70 -17.84 -2.43 8.55
N LYS A 71 -16.76 -1.87 9.12
CA LYS A 71 -15.44 -1.92 8.48
C LYS A 71 -14.95 -3.37 8.42
N TYR A 72 -14.23 -3.69 7.35
CA TYR A 72 -13.47 -4.94 7.24
C TYR A 72 -12.03 -4.68 7.67
N VAL A 73 -11.62 -5.25 8.80
CA VAL A 73 -10.32 -5.00 9.43
C VAL A 73 -9.40 -6.18 9.18
N VAL A 74 -8.26 -5.93 8.53
CA VAL A 74 -7.28 -6.96 8.15
C VAL A 74 -5.95 -6.68 8.85
N PRO A 75 -5.68 -7.31 10.01
CA PRO A 75 -4.38 -7.30 10.65
C PRO A 75 -3.56 -8.51 10.22
N GLU A 76 -2.44 -8.28 9.51
CA GLU A 76 -1.60 -9.36 9.01
C GLU A 76 -0.11 -9.04 9.15
N PHE A 77 0.67 -10.11 9.34
CA PHE A 77 2.12 -10.05 9.17
C PHE A 77 2.51 -10.49 7.76
N ALA A 78 3.60 -9.90 7.24
CA ALA A 78 4.23 -10.34 6.00
C ALA A 78 5.75 -10.36 6.12
N ASP A 79 6.37 -11.15 5.25
CA ASP A 79 7.83 -11.21 5.10
C ASP A 79 8.31 -10.19 4.06
N ILE A 80 9.34 -9.43 4.40
CA ILE A 80 9.99 -8.49 3.48
C ILE A 80 10.89 -9.30 2.53
N THR A 81 10.42 -9.52 1.30
CA THR A 81 11.12 -10.32 0.29
C THR A 81 12.13 -9.53 -0.55
N TYR A 82 12.11 -8.20 -0.46
CA TYR A 82 13.02 -7.29 -1.16
C TYR A 82 13.17 -5.99 -0.38
N ILE A 83 14.39 -5.47 -0.27
CA ILE A 83 14.67 -4.15 0.28
C ILE A 83 15.89 -3.55 -0.43
N LYS A 84 15.74 -2.33 -0.95
CA LYS A 84 16.83 -1.55 -1.55
C LYS A 84 16.56 -0.07 -1.34
N ASN A 85 17.62 0.69 -1.04
CA ASN A 85 17.53 2.14 -0.96
C ASN A 85 17.70 2.74 -2.37
N GLU A 86 16.64 3.37 -2.88
CA GLU A 86 16.62 4.04 -4.19
C GLU A 86 16.76 5.57 -4.08
N GLY A 87 17.10 6.09 -2.89
CA GLY A 87 17.16 7.52 -2.60
C GLY A 87 15.79 8.13 -2.27
N ILE A 88 15.77 9.44 -2.05
CA ILE A 88 14.57 10.23 -1.76
C ILE A 88 14.10 10.90 -3.05
N ASN A 89 12.78 11.02 -3.26
CA ASN A 89 12.16 11.67 -4.43
C ASN A 89 12.56 11.06 -5.78
N ASN A 90 12.68 9.73 -5.86
CA ASN A 90 12.90 9.04 -7.12
C ASN A 90 11.56 8.65 -7.76
N GLU A 91 11.05 9.52 -8.64
CA GLU A 91 9.76 9.36 -9.33
C GLU A 91 9.69 8.16 -10.29
N LYS A 92 10.78 7.40 -10.47
CA LYS A 92 10.83 6.20 -11.32
C LYS A 92 10.50 4.92 -10.59
N VAL A 93 10.48 4.91 -9.25
CA VAL A 93 10.37 3.67 -8.46
C VAL A 93 8.98 3.03 -8.58
N ILE A 94 7.92 3.84 -8.57
CA ILE A 94 6.53 3.40 -8.80
C ILE A 94 5.92 4.35 -9.85
N SER A 95 6.17 4.06 -11.13
CA SER A 95 5.81 4.96 -12.24
C SER A 95 4.97 4.32 -13.34
N GLU A 96 4.59 3.05 -13.20
CA GLU A 96 3.78 2.32 -14.17
C GLU A 96 2.90 1.27 -13.47
N ALA A 97 1.89 0.76 -14.17
CA ALA A 97 1.02 -0.29 -13.65
C ALA A 97 1.81 -1.62 -13.49
N PRO A 98 1.47 -2.43 -12.47
CA PRO A 98 2.14 -3.72 -12.28
C PRO A 98 1.88 -4.68 -13.44
N TYR A 99 2.86 -5.52 -13.74
CA TYR A 99 2.74 -6.66 -14.66
C TYR A 99 3.25 -7.94 -14.00
N ALA A 100 2.88 -9.09 -14.57
CA ALA A 100 3.01 -10.40 -13.91
C ALA A 100 4.42 -10.73 -13.39
N THR A 101 5.49 -10.34 -14.09
CA THR A 101 6.88 -10.63 -13.72
C THR A 101 7.59 -9.48 -13.02
N MET A 102 6.91 -8.36 -12.75
CA MET A 102 7.54 -7.13 -12.26
C MET A 102 8.32 -7.36 -10.95
N ALA A 103 7.76 -8.12 -10.01
CA ALA A 103 8.43 -8.40 -8.74
C ALA A 103 9.75 -9.19 -8.93
N ASP A 104 9.79 -10.15 -9.84
CA ASP A 104 10.98 -10.92 -10.14
C ASP A 104 12.00 -10.11 -10.93
N ASP A 105 11.53 -9.26 -11.84
CA ASP A 105 12.37 -8.33 -12.59
C ASP A 105 13.05 -7.33 -11.64
N ILE A 106 12.37 -6.86 -10.58
CA ILE A 106 12.96 -6.01 -9.53
C ILE A 106 13.98 -6.81 -8.71
N ARG A 107 13.62 -7.99 -8.19
CA ARG A 107 14.50 -8.80 -7.33
C ARG A 107 15.76 -9.28 -8.04
N SER A 108 15.65 -9.62 -9.33
CA SER A 108 16.79 -10.03 -10.16
C SER A 108 17.65 -8.85 -10.63
N GLY A 109 17.18 -7.62 -10.44
CA GLY A 109 17.84 -6.41 -10.93
C GLY A 109 17.72 -6.21 -12.44
N LYS A 110 16.80 -6.91 -13.11
CA LYS A 110 16.45 -6.66 -14.51
C LYS A 110 15.72 -5.33 -14.68
N LEU A 111 14.87 -4.97 -13.71
CA LEU A 111 14.29 -3.64 -13.58
C LEU A 111 15.07 -2.84 -12.54
N LYS A 112 15.55 -1.65 -12.91
CA LYS A 112 16.34 -0.75 -12.07
C LYS A 112 15.82 0.68 -12.18
N PHE A 113 15.97 1.44 -11.11
CA PHE A 113 15.42 2.80 -10.98
C PHE A 113 16.51 3.88 -10.87
N SER A 114 17.77 3.51 -11.16
CA SER A 114 18.98 4.34 -11.14
C SER A 114 19.53 4.58 -12.53
#